data_AF-A0A9D1CR28-F1
#
_entry.id   AF-A0A9D1CR28-F1
#
_cell.length_a   1.000
_cell.length_b   1.000
_cell.length_c   1.000
_cell.angle_alpha   90.00
_cell.angle_beta   90.00
_cell.angle_gamma   90.00
#
_symmetry.space_group_name_H-M   'P 1'
#
loop_
_entity.id
_entity.type
_entity.pdbx_description
1 polymer ?
#
loop_
_entity_poly.entity_id
_entity_poly.type
_entity_poly.pdbx_seq_one_letter_code
_entity_poly.pdbx_strand_id
1 'polypeptide(L)'
;MIQTRDAIARARALLGTPYAQLDCINLIKKVIRDCPGGEADYTTAGTNALWDSYGASAKYRDLVWRQEGTAGARAGMLAFKRSGTDVHHVGLVTEAGTVVHASSAAGETVETALDGTWDLLAAHRYIEVAAEENSCPTGWAVVETQRDPLRVRTWPETGEVLGSIPKGAMVEVLEDTGDGWPRIRHGGLEGYASGAYLRQMDGEVEADRAAHTTLEDEKGQRLTLQGAWRVIETTDGTEKEETVCGTE
;
A
#
# COMPACT_ATOMS: atom_id res chain seq x y z
N MET A 1 12.08 5.00 9.29
CA MET A 1 11.34 4.21 8.28
C MET A 1 11.66 4.77 6.92
N ILE A 2 11.88 3.91 5.93
CA ILE A 2 12.18 4.27 4.55
C ILE A 2 10.89 4.67 3.87
N GLN A 3 10.88 5.85 3.24
CA GLN A 3 9.75 6.30 2.44
C GLN A 3 9.58 5.43 1.19
N THR A 4 8.34 5.10 0.81
CA THR A 4 8.06 4.21 -0.33
C THR A 4 8.77 4.67 -1.61
N ARG A 5 8.73 5.98 -1.89
CA ARG A 5 9.39 6.61 -3.04
C ARG A 5 10.90 6.36 -3.03
N ASP A 6 11.56 6.48 -1.89
CA ASP A 6 13.01 6.31 -1.77
C ASP A 6 13.40 4.84 -1.95
N ALA A 7 12.62 3.91 -1.39
CA ALA A 7 12.82 2.48 -1.60
C ALA A 7 12.75 2.11 -3.09
N ILE A 8 11.73 2.59 -3.79
CA ILE A 8 11.53 2.29 -5.22
C ILE A 8 12.61 2.96 -6.08
N ALA A 9 12.91 4.24 -5.83
CA ALA A 9 13.99 4.94 -6.53
C ALA A 9 15.33 4.21 -6.35
N ARG A 10 15.60 3.70 -5.14
CA ARG A 10 16.80 2.95 -4.85
C ARG A 10 16.84 1.58 -5.53
N ALA A 11 15.72 0.87 -5.56
CA ALA A 11 15.61 -0.40 -6.28
C ALA A 11 15.81 -0.20 -7.78
N ARG A 12 15.19 0.83 -8.37
CA ARG A 12 15.36 1.16 -9.80
C ARG A 12 16.77 1.57 -10.17
N ALA A 13 17.51 2.23 -9.26
CA ALA A 13 18.92 2.54 -9.46
C ALA A 13 19.81 1.28 -9.56
N LEU A 14 19.30 0.10 -9.22
CA LEU A 14 20.01 -1.18 -9.30
C LEU A 14 19.64 -1.99 -10.55
N LEU A 15 18.73 -1.52 -11.41
CA LEU A 15 18.38 -2.19 -12.66
C LEU A 15 19.62 -2.43 -13.52
N GLY A 16 19.69 -3.61 -14.16
CA GLY A 16 20.85 -4.09 -14.92
C GLY A 16 22.00 -4.63 -14.07
N THR A 17 21.92 -4.59 -12.73
CA THR A 17 22.95 -5.21 -11.88
C THR A 17 22.91 -6.74 -12.06
N PRO A 18 24.04 -7.40 -12.41
CA PRO A 18 24.06 -8.84 -12.63
C PRO A 18 23.64 -9.63 -11.39
N TYR A 19 22.87 -10.70 -11.59
CA TYR A 19 22.34 -11.54 -10.52
C TYR A 19 23.44 -12.16 -9.63
N ALA A 20 24.59 -12.46 -10.23
CA ALA A 20 25.76 -12.97 -9.50
C ALA A 20 26.36 -11.95 -8.50
N GLN A 21 26.09 -10.65 -8.69
CA GLN A 21 26.54 -9.57 -7.81
C GLN A 21 25.44 -9.16 -6.81
N LEU A 22 24.17 -9.30 -7.21
CA LEU A 22 23.02 -8.90 -6.42
C LEU A 22 21.85 -9.85 -6.72
N ASP A 23 21.62 -10.82 -5.82
CA ASP A 23 20.46 -11.70 -5.89
C ASP A 23 19.19 -11.03 -5.29
N CYS A 24 18.06 -11.74 -5.35
CA CYS A 24 16.76 -11.17 -4.97
C CYS A 24 16.72 -10.71 -3.51
N ILE A 25 17.32 -11.47 -2.59
CA ILE A 25 17.32 -11.10 -1.18
C ILE A 25 18.33 -9.98 -0.89
N ASN A 26 19.48 -9.96 -1.55
CA ASN A 26 20.47 -8.91 -1.38
C ASN A 26 20.03 -7.59 -2.00
N LEU A 27 19.18 -7.60 -3.03
CA LEU A 27 18.48 -6.41 -3.51
C LEU A 27 17.67 -5.76 -2.38
N ILE A 28 16.80 -6.53 -1.69
CA ILE A 28 15.98 -6.01 -0.59
C ILE A 28 16.86 -5.52 0.57
N LYS A 29 17.88 -6.29 0.95
CA LYS A 29 18.85 -5.85 1.97
C LYS A 29 19.50 -4.53 1.57
N LYS A 30 19.92 -4.37 0.31
CA LYS A 30 20.60 -3.17 -0.18
C LYS A 30 19.68 -1.96 -0.18
N VAL A 31 18.41 -2.12 -0.54
CA VAL A 31 17.39 -1.06 -0.39
C VAL A 31 17.27 -0.65 1.07
N ILE A 32 17.15 -1.62 1.99
CA ILE A 32 16.96 -1.31 3.42
C ILE A 32 18.19 -0.65 4.05
N ARG A 33 19.40 -1.08 3.68
CA ARG A 33 20.63 -0.54 4.25
C ARG A 33 20.97 0.85 3.76
N ASP A 34 20.74 1.10 2.48
CA ASP A 34 21.28 2.30 1.83
C ASP A 34 20.28 3.46 1.76
N CYS A 35 19.00 3.23 2.05
CA CYS A 35 17.98 4.29 2.04
C CYS A 35 17.94 5.08 3.37
N PRO A 36 17.61 6.40 3.32
CA PRO A 36 17.30 7.17 4.52
C PRO A 36 16.19 6.52 5.36
N GLY A 37 16.36 6.50 6.68
CA GLY A 37 15.40 5.87 7.60
C GLY A 37 15.40 4.35 7.60
N GLY A 38 16.32 3.72 6.87
CA GLY A 38 16.64 2.30 6.90
C GLY A 38 17.62 1.91 8.00
N GLU A 39 18.05 0.65 7.98
CA GLU A 39 18.93 0.06 9.00
C GLU A 39 20.20 -0.47 8.33
N ALA A 40 21.33 0.21 8.57
CA ALA A 40 22.58 0.00 7.84
C ALA A 40 23.15 -1.42 8.02
N ASP A 41 22.91 -2.04 9.18
CA ASP A 41 23.34 -3.40 9.48
C ASP A 41 22.25 -4.46 9.24
N TYR A 42 21.12 -4.07 8.63
CA TYR A 42 20.00 -4.97 8.39
C TYR A 42 20.44 -6.23 7.64
N THR A 43 19.98 -7.39 8.10
CA THR A 43 20.26 -8.65 7.43
C THR A 43 19.16 -9.65 7.67
N THR A 44 19.03 -10.57 6.73
CA THR A 44 18.14 -11.74 6.82
C THR A 44 18.83 -12.91 6.13
N ALA A 45 18.59 -14.13 6.60
CA ALA A 45 19.30 -15.32 6.15
C ALA A 45 18.93 -15.72 4.72
N GLY A 46 17.78 -15.28 4.21
CA GLY A 46 17.28 -15.63 2.88
C GLY A 46 15.80 -15.31 2.75
N THR A 47 15.23 -15.61 1.59
CA THR A 47 13.83 -15.33 1.30
C THR A 47 12.86 -16.09 2.23
N ASN A 48 13.11 -17.37 2.50
CA ASN A 48 12.33 -18.14 3.48
C ASN A 48 12.39 -17.53 4.89
N ALA A 49 13.59 -17.18 5.36
CA ALA A 49 13.76 -16.57 6.68
C ALA A 49 13.03 -15.22 6.79
N LEU A 50 13.06 -14.42 5.72
CA LEU A 50 12.29 -13.19 5.64
C LEU A 50 10.78 -13.46 5.71
N TRP A 51 10.27 -14.40 4.91
CA TRP A 51 8.84 -14.76 4.90
C TRP A 51 8.34 -15.29 6.26
N ASP A 52 9.12 -16.17 6.89
CA ASP A 52 8.77 -16.80 8.16
C ASP A 52 8.92 -15.85 9.35
N SER A 53 9.66 -14.75 9.20
CA SER A 53 9.85 -13.75 10.25
C SER A 53 8.54 -13.16 10.78
N TYR A 54 7.45 -13.19 9.99
CA TYR A 54 6.13 -12.72 10.43
C TYR A 54 5.65 -13.41 11.72
N GLY A 55 5.90 -14.72 11.84
CA GLY A 55 5.55 -15.51 13.02
C GLY A 55 6.56 -15.38 14.18
N ALA A 56 7.66 -14.64 13.99
CA ALA A 56 8.71 -14.52 14.97
C ALA A 56 8.36 -13.51 16.08
N SER A 57 9.12 -13.58 17.17
CA SER A 57 9.04 -12.58 18.25
C SER A 57 9.44 -11.20 17.73
N ALA A 58 9.00 -10.13 18.39
CA ALA A 58 9.18 -8.74 17.92
C ALA A 58 10.64 -8.36 17.59
N LYS A 59 11.61 -9.00 18.25
CA LYS A 59 13.04 -8.79 18.00
C LYS A 59 13.49 -9.31 16.63
N TYR A 60 12.90 -10.41 16.14
CA TYR A 60 13.29 -11.10 14.91
C TYR A 60 12.24 -11.00 13.80
N ARG A 61 11.19 -10.22 14.04
CA ARG A 61 10.11 -10.01 13.08
C ARG A 61 10.48 -8.88 12.13
N ASP A 62 10.69 -9.24 10.88
CA ASP A 62 10.98 -8.30 9.78
C ASP A 62 9.69 -7.91 9.05
N LEU A 63 8.80 -8.89 8.82
CA LEU A 63 7.50 -8.66 8.22
C LEU A 63 6.46 -8.32 9.28
N VAL A 64 5.73 -7.22 9.08
CA VAL A 64 4.68 -6.75 9.99
C VAL A 64 3.28 -7.13 9.51
N TRP A 65 3.16 -7.52 8.25
CA TRP A 65 1.93 -8.01 7.62
C TRP A 65 2.29 -8.92 6.45
N ARG A 66 1.48 -9.94 6.16
CA ARG A 66 1.61 -10.79 4.98
C ARG A 66 0.28 -11.45 4.60
N GLN A 67 0.14 -11.85 3.35
CA GLN A 67 -0.99 -12.64 2.86
C GLN A 67 -0.59 -13.61 1.74
N GLU A 68 -1.45 -14.57 1.46
CA GLU A 68 -1.39 -15.32 0.20
C GLU A 68 -2.12 -14.56 -0.91
N GLY A 69 -1.60 -14.67 -2.13
CA GLY A 69 -2.07 -13.93 -3.30
C GLY A 69 -1.57 -12.48 -3.35
N THR A 70 -1.76 -11.87 -4.52
CA THR A 70 -1.26 -10.52 -4.83
C THR A 70 -2.34 -9.45 -4.95
N ALA A 71 -3.58 -9.79 -4.58
CA ALA A 71 -4.67 -8.81 -4.50
C ALA A 71 -4.36 -7.73 -3.45
N GLY A 72 -4.60 -6.46 -3.79
CA GLY A 72 -4.28 -5.34 -2.90
C GLY A 72 -2.78 -5.03 -2.80
N ALA A 73 -1.99 -5.40 -3.80
CA ALA A 73 -0.59 -5.00 -3.87
C ALA A 73 -0.46 -3.47 -3.94
N ARG A 74 0.37 -2.91 -3.05
CA ARG A 74 0.65 -1.48 -2.98
C ARG A 74 2.15 -1.24 -3.14
N ALA A 75 2.51 -0.07 -3.66
CA ALA A 75 3.89 0.35 -3.74
C ALA A 75 4.57 0.25 -2.36
N GLY A 76 5.81 -0.25 -2.32
CA GLY A 76 6.55 -0.48 -1.07
C GLY A 76 6.28 -1.82 -0.40
N MET A 77 5.25 -2.57 -0.83
CA MET A 77 5.13 -3.99 -0.44
C MET A 77 6.23 -4.84 -1.08
N LEU A 78 6.43 -6.03 -0.51
CA LEU A 78 7.24 -7.08 -1.08
C LEU A 78 6.33 -8.14 -1.70
N ALA A 79 6.62 -8.51 -2.95
CA ALA A 79 6.00 -9.65 -3.62
C ALA A 79 6.95 -10.85 -3.60
N PHE A 80 6.42 -12.06 -3.41
CA PHE A 80 7.23 -13.27 -3.35
C PHE A 80 6.72 -14.35 -4.30
N LYS A 81 7.63 -15.24 -4.71
CA LYS A 81 7.30 -16.49 -5.42
C LYS A 81 7.52 -17.69 -4.53
N ARG A 82 6.66 -18.69 -4.66
CA ARG A 82 6.63 -19.89 -3.82
C ARG A 82 6.56 -21.16 -4.68
N SER A 83 7.25 -22.20 -4.25
CA SER A 83 7.10 -23.57 -4.76
C SER A 83 6.79 -24.51 -3.61
N GLY A 84 5.54 -24.96 -3.50
CA GLY A 84 5.08 -25.71 -2.33
C GLY A 84 5.16 -24.85 -1.06
N THR A 85 6.04 -25.20 -0.12
CA THR A 85 6.31 -24.41 1.09
C THR A 85 7.52 -23.49 0.96
N ASP A 86 8.28 -23.60 -0.13
CA ASP A 86 9.55 -22.89 -0.31
C ASP A 86 9.33 -21.51 -0.98
N VAL A 87 9.57 -20.44 -0.22
CA VAL A 87 9.55 -19.06 -0.70
C VAL A 87 10.97 -18.67 -1.12
N HIS A 88 11.22 -18.76 -2.42
CA HIS A 88 12.58 -18.71 -2.99
C HIS A 88 12.90 -17.37 -3.65
N HIS A 89 11.91 -16.52 -3.91
CA HIS A 89 12.10 -15.27 -4.64
C HIS A 89 11.33 -14.10 -4.02
N VAL A 90 11.89 -12.90 -4.10
CA VAL A 90 11.28 -11.66 -3.59
C VAL A 90 11.60 -10.48 -4.51
N GLY A 91 10.69 -9.51 -4.54
CA GLY A 91 10.90 -8.22 -5.18
C GLY A 91 10.11 -7.10 -4.51
N LEU A 92 10.44 -5.86 -4.84
CA LEU A 92 9.78 -4.66 -4.33
C LEU A 92 8.69 -4.20 -5.29
N VAL A 93 7.45 -4.11 -4.82
CA VAL A 93 6.31 -3.61 -5.58
C VAL A 93 6.42 -2.11 -5.77
N THR A 94 6.18 -1.62 -6.98
CA THR A 94 6.22 -0.20 -7.32
C THR A 94 4.82 0.39 -7.48
N GLU A 95 4.74 1.72 -7.60
CA GLU A 95 3.52 2.45 -7.93
C GLU A 95 2.93 2.09 -9.30
N ALA A 96 3.71 1.52 -10.21
CA ALA A 96 3.27 1.17 -11.55
C ALA A 96 2.60 -0.21 -11.66
N GLY A 97 2.35 -0.89 -10.52
CA GLY A 97 1.88 -2.28 -10.53
C GLY A 97 2.94 -3.27 -11.06
N THR A 98 4.21 -2.89 -10.95
CA THR A 98 5.37 -3.70 -11.33
C THR A 98 6.15 -4.12 -10.09
N VAL A 99 7.12 -5.01 -10.27
CA VAL A 99 8.02 -5.47 -9.23
C VAL A 99 9.46 -5.31 -9.70
N VAL A 100 10.27 -4.59 -8.94
CA VAL A 100 11.73 -4.57 -9.12
C VAL A 100 12.33 -5.77 -8.38
N HIS A 101 13.01 -6.65 -9.10
CA HIS A 101 13.64 -7.84 -8.52
C HIS A 101 14.90 -8.27 -9.28
N ALA A 102 15.83 -8.90 -8.59
CA ALA A 102 16.96 -9.57 -9.25
C ALA A 102 16.51 -10.91 -9.79
N SER A 103 16.44 -11.06 -11.11
CA SER A 103 15.94 -12.27 -11.77
C SER A 103 17.08 -13.19 -12.16
N SER A 104 17.10 -14.41 -11.64
CA SER A 104 18.04 -15.43 -12.08
C SER A 104 17.82 -15.82 -13.55
N ALA A 105 16.58 -15.80 -14.01
CA ALA A 105 16.21 -16.11 -15.39
C ALA A 105 16.67 -15.01 -16.38
N ALA A 106 16.61 -13.74 -15.97
CA ALA A 106 17.14 -12.63 -16.78
C ALA A 106 18.66 -12.44 -16.59
N GLY A 107 19.23 -13.00 -15.51
CA GLY A 107 20.64 -12.84 -15.15
C GLY A 107 20.97 -11.48 -14.53
N GLU A 108 19.99 -10.64 -14.23
CA GLU A 108 20.16 -9.27 -13.73
C GLU A 108 18.94 -8.73 -12.97
N THR A 109 19.08 -7.54 -12.40
CA THR A 109 17.98 -6.80 -11.77
C THR A 109 17.09 -6.17 -12.83
N VAL A 110 15.82 -6.52 -12.78
CA VAL A 110 14.79 -6.14 -13.77
C VAL A 110 13.56 -5.60 -13.06
N GLU A 111 12.73 -4.88 -13.80
CA GLU A 111 11.39 -4.48 -13.39
C GLU A 111 10.41 -5.22 -14.29
N THR A 112 9.53 -6.03 -13.69
CA THR A 112 8.54 -6.84 -14.41
C THR A 112 7.14 -6.56 -13.91
N ALA A 113 6.11 -6.92 -14.67
CA ALA A 113 4.74 -6.76 -14.20
C ALA A 113 4.47 -7.60 -12.94
N LEU A 114 3.67 -7.07 -12.01
CA LEU A 114 3.09 -7.87 -10.94
C LEU A 114 1.93 -8.67 -11.52
N ASP A 115 2.24 -9.85 -12.06
CA ASP A 115 1.27 -10.76 -12.68
C ASP A 115 1.01 -12.01 -11.83
N GLY A 116 0.28 -12.97 -12.39
CA GLY A 116 -0.04 -14.25 -11.74
C GLY A 116 1.16 -15.17 -11.49
N THR A 117 2.40 -14.75 -11.81
CA THR A 117 3.61 -15.49 -11.46
C THR A 117 4.12 -15.19 -10.06
N TRP A 118 3.47 -14.27 -9.34
CA TRP A 118 3.75 -13.91 -7.95
C TRP A 118 2.66 -14.46 -7.04
N ASP A 119 3.07 -15.06 -5.93
CA ASP A 119 2.19 -15.89 -5.11
C ASP A 119 1.77 -15.23 -3.81
N LEU A 120 2.58 -14.30 -3.28
CA LEU A 120 2.43 -13.78 -1.92
C LEU A 120 2.79 -12.30 -1.84
N LEU A 121 2.23 -11.63 -0.83
CA LEU A 121 2.55 -10.24 -0.48
C LEU A 121 2.92 -10.10 0.99
N ALA A 122 3.81 -9.16 1.30
CA ALA A 122 4.10 -8.75 2.66
C ALA A 122 4.52 -7.28 2.77
N ALA A 123 4.37 -6.73 3.99
CA ALA A 123 4.90 -5.42 4.36
C ALA A 123 6.13 -5.61 5.26
N HIS A 124 7.24 -4.94 4.90
CA HIS A 124 8.47 -4.96 5.69
C HIS A 124 8.45 -3.83 6.73
N ARG A 125 8.89 -4.10 7.97
CA ARG A 125 8.92 -3.11 9.08
C ARG A 125 9.71 -1.81 8.83
N TYR A 126 10.54 -1.80 7.79
CA TYR A 126 11.43 -0.67 7.47
C TYR A 126 11.00 0.06 6.21
N ILE A 127 10.15 -0.53 5.39
CA ILE A 127 9.72 0.06 4.12
C ILE A 127 8.27 0.46 4.31
N GLU A 128 8.01 1.76 4.18
CA GLU A 128 6.64 2.27 4.14
C GLU A 128 5.89 1.66 2.96
N VAL A 129 4.64 1.27 3.21
CA VAL A 129 3.71 0.85 2.16
C VAL A 129 2.85 2.05 1.81
N ALA A 130 2.83 2.40 0.52
CA ALA A 130 2.03 3.49 0.01
C ALA A 130 0.56 3.32 0.38
N ALA A 131 -0.14 4.46 0.46
CA ALA A 131 -1.58 4.48 0.49
C ALA A 131 -2.16 3.61 -0.62
N GLU A 132 -3.33 3.04 -0.38
CA GLU A 132 -4.21 2.79 -1.52
C GLU A 132 -4.59 4.15 -2.09
N GLU A 133 -3.97 4.55 -3.20
CA GLU A 133 -4.43 5.70 -3.97
C GLU A 133 -5.87 5.39 -4.41
N ASN A 134 -6.80 6.14 -3.83
CA ASN A 134 -8.25 5.99 -3.94
C ASN A 134 -8.89 4.90 -3.05
N SER A 135 -8.34 4.61 -1.86
CA SER A 135 -9.16 3.90 -0.86
C SER A 135 -10.45 4.68 -0.60
N CYS A 136 -11.55 3.97 -0.78
CA CYS A 136 -12.84 4.42 -0.29
C CYS A 136 -12.76 4.38 1.24
N PRO A 137 -13.15 5.45 1.95
CA PRO A 137 -13.18 5.42 3.40
C PRO A 137 -14.00 4.21 3.89
N THR A 138 -13.41 3.43 4.78
CA THR A 138 -14.10 2.34 5.50
C THR A 138 -15.08 2.90 6.54
N GLY A 139 -14.95 4.18 6.87
CA GLY A 139 -15.89 4.91 7.72
C GLY A 139 -15.49 6.37 7.92
N TRP A 140 -16.24 7.03 8.80
CA TRP A 140 -16.01 8.43 9.18
C TRP A 140 -15.83 8.53 10.69
N ALA A 141 -14.95 9.43 11.13
CA ALA A 141 -14.75 9.69 12.54
C ALA A 141 -14.69 11.20 12.82
N VAL A 142 -14.98 11.59 14.07
CA VAL A 142 -14.77 12.95 14.56
C VAL A 142 -13.57 12.99 15.48
N VAL A 143 -12.73 14.00 15.30
CA VAL A 143 -11.60 14.26 16.19
C VAL A 143 -12.10 14.77 17.54
N GLU A 144 -11.91 13.97 18.59
CA GLU A 144 -12.32 14.25 19.96
C GLU A 144 -11.10 14.37 20.88
N THR A 145 -10.42 15.52 20.82
CA THR A 145 -9.31 15.85 21.73
C THR A 145 -9.75 16.78 22.86
N GLN A 146 -9.02 16.76 23.98
CA GLN A 146 -9.32 17.64 25.12
C GLN A 146 -8.77 19.07 24.96
N ARG A 147 -7.58 19.25 24.39
CA ARG A 147 -6.89 20.55 24.30
C ARG A 147 -6.12 20.75 23.00
N ASP A 148 -5.26 19.80 22.64
CA ASP A 148 -4.37 19.91 21.47
C ASP A 148 -5.00 19.30 20.20
N PRO A 149 -4.61 19.75 18.99
CA PRO A 149 -5.06 19.13 17.74
C PRO A 149 -4.49 17.71 17.59
N LEU A 150 -5.21 16.85 16.88
CA LEU A 150 -4.81 15.46 16.65
C LEU A 150 -3.64 15.43 15.66
N ARG A 151 -2.51 14.84 16.06
CA ARG A 151 -1.34 14.71 15.20
C ARG A 151 -1.50 13.54 14.24
N VAL A 152 -1.21 13.80 12.97
CA VAL A 152 -1.12 12.80 11.91
C VAL A 152 0.35 12.47 11.68
N ARG A 153 0.68 11.19 11.54
CA ARG A 153 2.05 10.69 11.45
C ARG A 153 2.27 9.83 10.22
N THR A 154 3.53 9.72 9.80
CA THR A 154 3.95 8.78 8.73
C THR A 154 3.78 7.32 9.12
N TRP A 155 3.79 7.01 10.42
CA TRP A 155 3.67 5.65 10.94
C TRP A 155 3.04 5.64 12.34
N PRO A 156 2.31 4.57 12.73
CA PRO A 156 1.83 4.38 14.10
C PRO A 156 2.93 4.59 15.15
N GLU A 157 2.59 5.30 16.23
CA GLU A 157 3.41 5.57 17.43
C GLU A 157 4.71 6.35 17.21
N THR A 158 5.59 5.83 16.36
CA THR A 158 6.99 6.23 16.17
C THR A 158 7.21 7.08 14.91
N GLY A 159 6.19 7.22 14.06
CA GLY A 159 6.29 8.02 12.84
C GLY A 159 6.48 9.51 13.11
N GLU A 160 7.10 10.19 12.15
CA GLU A 160 7.24 11.66 12.18
C GLU A 160 5.88 12.33 12.04
N VAL A 161 5.71 13.51 12.62
CA VAL A 161 4.46 14.26 12.55
C VAL A 161 4.37 14.95 11.18
N LEU A 162 3.40 14.52 10.37
CA LEU A 162 3.08 15.10 9.06
C LEU A 162 2.30 16.41 9.19
N GLY A 163 1.44 16.48 10.20
CA GLY A 163 0.57 17.62 10.43
C GLY A 163 -0.38 17.40 11.60
N SER A 164 -1.39 18.26 11.70
CA SER A 164 -2.38 18.18 12.76
C SER A 164 -3.77 18.54 12.28
N ILE A 165 -4.78 17.85 12.80
CA ILE A 165 -6.19 18.05 12.49
C ILE A 165 -6.88 18.68 13.73
N PRO A 166 -7.67 19.76 13.56
CA PRO A 166 -8.31 20.44 14.67
C PRO A 166 -9.40 19.58 15.32
N LYS A 167 -9.67 19.84 16.60
CA LYS A 167 -10.79 19.23 17.33
C LYS A 167 -12.11 19.49 16.60
N GLY A 168 -12.95 18.46 16.54
CA GLY A 168 -14.28 18.53 15.92
C GLY A 168 -14.27 18.39 14.40
N ALA A 169 -13.09 18.30 13.77
CA ALA A 169 -13.01 17.98 12.36
C ALA A 169 -13.51 16.55 12.10
N MET A 170 -14.19 16.40 10.97
CA MET A 170 -14.60 15.10 10.45
C MET A 170 -13.48 14.56 9.56
N VAL A 171 -13.08 13.30 9.79
CA VAL A 171 -11.99 12.65 9.05
C VAL A 171 -12.51 11.37 8.40
N GLU A 172 -11.92 11.06 7.26
CA GLU A 172 -12.12 9.78 6.58
C GLU A 172 -11.23 8.73 7.24
N VAL A 173 -11.79 7.59 7.63
CA VAL A 173 -11.03 6.43 8.08
C VAL A 173 -10.80 5.54 6.87
N LEU A 174 -9.53 5.32 6.50
CA LEU A 174 -9.15 4.57 5.31
C LEU A 174 -8.85 3.11 5.64
N GLU A 175 -8.20 2.87 6.77
CA GLU A 175 -7.77 1.55 7.23
C GLU A 175 -7.75 1.56 8.76
N ASP A 176 -8.32 0.53 9.38
CA ASP A 176 -8.20 0.29 10.83
C ASP A 176 -7.70 -1.14 11.04
N THR A 177 -6.43 -1.26 11.43
CA THR A 177 -5.74 -2.53 11.67
C THR A 177 -5.99 -3.07 13.09
N GLY A 178 -6.77 -2.37 13.92
CA GLY A 178 -7.06 -2.75 15.30
C GLY A 178 -5.90 -2.56 16.27
N ASP A 179 -4.82 -1.90 15.85
CA ASP A 179 -3.64 -1.58 16.67
C ASP A 179 -3.77 -0.20 17.38
N GLY A 180 -4.93 0.46 17.23
CA GLY A 180 -5.21 1.76 17.82
C GLY A 180 -4.68 2.95 17.03
N TRP A 181 -4.12 2.73 15.84
CA TRP A 181 -3.64 3.77 14.94
C TRP A 181 -4.27 3.64 13.56
N PRO A 182 -5.56 3.98 13.42
CA PRO A 182 -6.18 3.99 12.10
C PRO A 182 -5.48 4.99 11.18
N ARG A 183 -5.46 4.64 9.90
CA ARG A 183 -5.07 5.52 8.82
C ARG A 183 -6.25 6.42 8.47
N ILE A 184 -6.01 7.73 8.46
CA ILE A 184 -7.05 8.73 8.21
C ILE A 184 -6.63 9.73 7.13
N ARG A 185 -7.62 10.38 6.51
CA ARG A 185 -7.44 11.45 5.52
C ARG A 185 -8.25 12.70 5.87
N HIS A 186 -7.68 13.88 5.74
CA HIS A 186 -8.40 15.13 5.96
C HIS A 186 -7.78 16.27 5.16
N GLY A 187 -8.54 16.80 4.18
CA GLY A 187 -8.10 17.98 3.40
C GLY A 187 -6.75 17.79 2.71
N GLY A 188 -6.49 16.59 2.16
CA GLY A 188 -5.22 16.24 1.51
C GLY A 188 -4.09 15.80 2.46
N LEU A 189 -4.29 15.89 3.78
CA LEU A 189 -3.38 15.31 4.76
C LEU A 189 -3.80 13.86 5.04
N GLU A 190 -2.94 12.90 4.71
CA GLU A 190 -3.18 11.48 4.94
C GLU A 190 -2.06 10.86 5.78
N GLY A 191 -2.41 10.01 6.74
CA GLY A 191 -1.45 9.28 7.57
C GLY A 191 -2.11 8.62 8.77
N TYR A 192 -1.31 8.22 9.75
CA TYR A 192 -1.75 7.50 10.93
C TYR A 192 -2.03 8.46 12.09
N ALA A 193 -3.15 8.27 12.78
CA ALA A 193 -3.50 9.06 13.96
C ALA A 193 -3.96 8.16 15.11
N SER A 194 -3.81 8.61 16.35
CA SER A 194 -4.21 7.81 17.51
C SER A 194 -5.74 7.71 17.57
N GLY A 195 -6.24 6.47 17.44
CA GLY A 195 -7.67 6.13 17.47
C GLY A 195 -8.34 6.45 18.81
N ALA A 196 -7.55 6.58 19.89
CA ALA A 196 -8.05 7.03 21.19
C ALA A 196 -8.69 8.43 21.18
N TYR A 197 -8.42 9.22 20.13
CA TYR A 197 -8.99 10.55 19.93
C TYR A 197 -9.95 10.61 18.73
N LEU A 198 -10.37 9.45 18.21
CA LEU A 198 -11.30 9.35 17.11
C LEU A 198 -12.58 8.70 17.62
N ARG A 199 -13.68 9.46 17.55
CA ARG A 199 -15.00 8.90 17.79
C ARG A 199 -15.57 8.45 16.45
N GLN A 200 -15.66 7.13 16.25
CA GLN A 200 -16.31 6.58 15.07
C GLN A 200 -17.76 7.06 15.02
N MET A 201 -18.21 7.43 13.82
CA MET A 201 -19.62 7.66 13.59
C MET A 201 -20.26 6.32 13.26
N ASP A 202 -20.87 5.69 14.26
CA ASP A 202 -21.70 4.50 14.09
C ASP A 202 -23.01 4.91 13.38
N GLY A 203 -22.93 5.00 12.06
CA GLY A 203 -24.07 4.77 11.20
C GLY A 203 -23.73 3.54 10.40
N GLU A 204 -24.65 2.57 10.33
CA GLU A 204 -24.75 1.73 9.14
C GLU A 204 -24.77 2.68 7.94
N VAL A 205 -23.59 2.89 7.35
CA VAL A 205 -23.52 3.37 5.99
C VAL A 205 -23.91 2.15 5.19
N GLU A 206 -25.23 1.91 5.08
CA GLU A 206 -25.78 1.36 3.86
C GLU A 206 -24.98 2.03 2.73
N ALA A 207 -24.33 1.21 1.92
CA ALA A 207 -23.46 1.61 0.83
C ALA A 207 -24.27 2.26 -0.32
N ASP A 208 -25.14 3.21 0.02
CA ASP A 208 -26.14 3.86 -0.83
C ASP A 208 -25.76 5.31 -1.16
N ARG A 209 -24.55 5.74 -0.79
CA ARG A 209 -23.91 6.96 -1.36
C ARG A 209 -22.48 6.73 -1.85
N ALA A 210 -22.09 5.49 -2.12
CA ALA A 210 -21.11 5.27 -3.18
C ALA A 210 -21.82 5.67 -4.47
N ALA A 211 -21.28 6.63 -5.23
CA ALA A 211 -21.82 7.00 -6.52
C ALA A 211 -22.09 5.71 -7.31
N HIS A 212 -23.36 5.44 -7.62
CA HIS A 212 -23.73 4.30 -8.42
C HIS A 212 -24.26 4.79 -9.76
N THR A 213 -23.70 4.26 -10.84
CA THR A 213 -24.20 4.52 -12.19
C THR A 213 -24.99 3.30 -12.61
N THR A 214 -26.28 3.47 -12.90
CA THR A 214 -27.11 2.40 -13.46
C THR A 214 -27.30 2.62 -14.94
N LEU A 215 -26.92 1.64 -15.75
CA LEU A 215 -27.23 1.59 -17.18
C LEU A 215 -28.43 0.66 -17.36
N GLU A 216 -29.38 1.03 -18.22
CA GLU A 216 -30.53 0.20 -18.59
C GLU A 216 -30.56 0.04 -20.11
N ASP A 217 -30.68 -1.19 -20.59
CA ASP A 217 -30.80 -1.46 -22.03
C ASP A 217 -32.25 -1.33 -22.54
N GLU A 218 -32.45 -1.37 -23.85
CA GLU A 218 -33.79 -1.28 -24.47
C GLU A 218 -34.75 -2.42 -24.09
N LYS A 219 -34.23 -3.49 -23.45
CA LYS A 219 -34.98 -4.65 -22.97
C LYS A 219 -35.27 -4.58 -21.47
N GLY A 220 -34.88 -3.50 -20.79
CA GLY A 220 -35.08 -3.28 -19.36
C GLY A 220 -34.10 -4.03 -18.46
N GLN A 221 -32.97 -4.54 -18.99
CA GLN A 221 -31.89 -5.09 -18.17
C GLN A 221 -31.04 -3.96 -17.58
N ARG A 222 -30.83 -4.02 -16.27
CA ARG A 222 -30.10 -3.01 -15.51
C ARG A 222 -28.72 -3.54 -15.08
N LEU A 223 -27.69 -2.74 -15.30
CA LEU A 223 -26.33 -2.95 -14.79
C LEU A 223 -25.99 -1.80 -13.85
N THR A 224 -25.73 -2.11 -12.58
CA THR A 224 -25.38 -1.12 -11.56
C THR A 224 -23.90 -1.20 -11.22
N LEU A 225 -23.17 -0.11 -11.41
CA LEU A 225 -21.78 0.03 -11.01
C LEU A 225 -21.75 0.78 -9.65
N GLN A 226 -21.40 0.13 -8.53
CA GLN A 226 -21.13 0.73 -7.20
C GLN A 226 -19.65 1.09 -6.87
N GLY A 227 -19.24 2.38 -6.88
CA GLY A 227 -17.84 2.76 -6.61
C GLY A 227 -17.32 3.90 -7.48
N ALA A 228 -16.01 4.15 -7.46
CA ALA A 228 -15.37 5.12 -8.35
C ALA A 228 -15.05 4.46 -9.70
N TRP A 229 -15.66 4.96 -10.77
CA TRP A 229 -15.54 4.38 -12.11
C TRP A 229 -15.17 5.43 -13.14
N ARG A 230 -14.50 4.99 -14.21
CA ARG A 230 -14.29 5.80 -15.42
C ARG A 230 -14.81 5.01 -16.61
N VAL A 231 -15.69 5.62 -17.40
CA VAL A 231 -16.12 5.09 -18.69
C VAL A 231 -15.25 5.73 -19.77
N ILE A 232 -14.62 4.91 -20.60
CA ILE A 232 -13.84 5.36 -21.75
C ILE A 232 -14.58 4.85 -22.99
N GLU A 233 -15.30 5.73 -23.67
CA GLU A 233 -15.87 5.40 -24.98
C GLU A 233 -14.81 5.60 -26.07
N THR A 234 -14.53 4.58 -26.86
CA THR A 234 -13.62 4.67 -28.01
C THR A 234 -14.44 4.53 -29.28
N THR A 235 -14.63 5.64 -29.99
CA THR A 235 -15.07 5.64 -31.39
C THR A 235 -14.00 6.33 -32.22
N ASP A 236 -13.35 5.55 -33.10
CA ASP A 236 -12.38 6.02 -34.11
C ASP A 236 -11.38 7.09 -33.64
N GLY A 237 -10.58 6.75 -32.62
CA GLY A 237 -9.23 7.32 -32.43
C GLY A 237 -9.13 8.80 -32.01
N THR A 238 -10.18 9.40 -31.46
CA THR A 238 -10.07 10.75 -30.86
C THR A 238 -10.56 10.74 -29.42
N GLU A 239 -9.64 10.91 -28.47
CA GLU A 239 -9.95 10.98 -27.04
C GLU A 239 -10.62 12.32 -26.71
N LYS A 240 -11.78 12.27 -26.02
CA LYS A 240 -12.32 13.42 -25.28
C LYS A 240 -12.47 13.00 -23.83
N GLU A 241 -11.71 13.65 -22.95
CA GLU A 241 -11.85 13.53 -21.50
C GLU A 241 -13.00 14.40 -21.01
N GLU A 242 -14.00 13.78 -20.37
CA GLU A 242 -14.89 14.47 -19.45
C GLU A 242 -14.82 13.80 -18.07
N THR A 243 -14.38 14.57 -17.09
CA THR A 243 -14.47 14.20 -15.68
C THR A 243 -15.80 14.71 -15.14
N VAL A 244 -16.75 13.82 -14.93
CA VAL A 244 -18.00 14.16 -14.25
C VAL A 244 -17.81 13.90 -12.75
N CYS A 245 -17.43 14.94 -12.00
CA CYS A 245 -17.68 14.98 -10.57
C CYS A 245 -19.13 15.44 -10.38
N GLY A 246 -20.04 14.49 -10.19
CA GLY A 246 -21.44 14.79 -9.92
C GLY A 246 -21.59 15.51 -8.58
N THR A 247 -21.89 16.81 -8.65
CA THR A 247 -22.54 17.55 -7.57
C THR A 247 -24.04 17.30 -7.66
N GLU A 248 -24.65 16.86 -6.56
CA GLU A 248 -25.84 17.46 -5.92
C GLU A 248 -26.19 16.71 -4.62
#